data_AF-A0A950RXR8-F1
#
_entry.id   AF-A0A950RXR8-F1
#
_cell.length_a   1.000
_cell.length_b   1.000
_cell.length_c   1.000
_cell.angle_alpha   90.00
_cell.angle_beta   90.00
_cell.angle_gamma   90.00
#
_symmetry.space_group_name_H-M   'P 1'
#
loop_
_entity.id
_entity.type
_entity.pdbx_description
1 polymer ?
#
loop_
_entity_poly.entity_id
_entity_poly.type
_entity_poly.pdbx_seq_one_letter_code
_entity_poly.pdbx_strand_id
1 'polypeptide(L)'
;MRQALDDHGTLDRKTRTAILLTTAAADECAYTVALNATIAQQAGWDERETLALRTAPAADPKLASLLAVAGQSARNRGRVEEATWQSARVAGWTDAELAEAFGFVGLAQYVDSFINFAETEPDGLFADAAADAQSGDRAATSTTLTHLLIVEDQDRTRAFYEQVLGASVVRERDPVILHFHNSWIVANVGGLPTDDKPQVTMAPPSDPNSASSALNVRVADARATYEEWRARGGHFLTPPVERGGEIRCYLRDPDGHLIEVGEILPARPSPR
;
A
#
# COMPACT_ATOMS: atom_id res chain seq x y z
N MET A 1 14.54 1.12 -22.33
CA MET A 1 13.45 0.13 -22.14
C MET A 1 12.27 0.42 -23.06
N ARG A 2 11.60 1.59 -22.95
CA ARG A 2 10.47 1.97 -23.83
C ARG A 2 10.77 1.82 -25.33
N GLN A 3 11.86 2.41 -25.81
CA GLN A 3 12.31 2.26 -27.21
C GLN A 3 12.43 0.78 -27.67
N ALA A 4 13.00 -0.08 -26.81
CA ALA A 4 13.16 -1.50 -27.15
C ALA A 4 11.82 -2.25 -27.22
N LEU A 5 10.86 -1.89 -26.36
CA LEU A 5 9.50 -2.43 -26.40
C LEU A 5 8.73 -1.92 -27.62
N ASP A 6 8.97 -0.68 -28.05
CA ASP A 6 8.35 -0.12 -29.24
C ASP A 6 8.89 -0.74 -30.53
N ASP A 7 10.21 -0.94 -30.62
CA ASP A 7 10.88 -1.45 -31.82
C ASP A 7 10.73 -2.97 -32.02
N HIS A 8 10.52 -3.72 -30.94
CA HIS A 8 10.55 -5.20 -30.97
C HIS A 8 9.29 -5.87 -30.41
N GLY A 9 8.38 -5.09 -29.82
CA GLY A 9 7.16 -5.64 -29.25
C GLY A 9 6.17 -6.12 -30.31
N THR A 10 5.48 -7.21 -30.00
CA THR A 10 4.45 -7.86 -30.81
C THR A 10 3.04 -7.49 -30.36
N LEU A 11 2.86 -7.06 -29.11
CA LEU A 11 1.55 -6.62 -28.61
C LEU A 11 1.12 -5.36 -29.33
N ASP A 12 -0.16 -5.21 -29.66
CA ASP A 12 -0.65 -3.99 -30.31
C ASP A 12 -0.72 -2.81 -29.33
N ARG A 13 -0.85 -1.58 -29.87
CA ARG A 13 -0.87 -0.34 -29.07
C ARG A 13 -1.99 -0.35 -28.02
N LYS A 14 -3.19 -0.85 -28.34
CA LYS A 14 -4.34 -0.88 -27.43
C LYS A 14 -4.06 -1.85 -26.27
N THR A 15 -3.47 -3.01 -26.55
CA THR A 15 -3.03 -3.98 -25.53
C THR A 15 -1.92 -3.42 -24.62
N ARG A 16 -0.89 -2.78 -25.19
CA ARG A 16 0.22 -2.19 -24.42
C ARG A 16 -0.25 -1.15 -23.41
N THR A 17 -1.14 -0.24 -23.83
CA THR A 17 -1.66 0.81 -22.95
C THR A 17 -2.59 0.27 -21.87
N ALA A 18 -3.31 -0.83 -22.15
CA ALA A 18 -4.10 -1.51 -21.14
C ALA A 18 -3.23 -2.13 -20.05
N ILE A 19 -2.11 -2.78 -20.42
CA ILE A 19 -1.14 -3.31 -19.45
C ILE A 19 -0.61 -2.18 -18.56
N LEU A 20 -0.16 -1.07 -19.17
CA LEU A 20 0.37 0.08 -18.42
C LEU A 20 -0.65 0.66 -17.43
N LEU A 21 -1.91 0.82 -17.85
CA LEU A 21 -2.98 1.34 -16.99
C LEU A 21 -3.35 0.36 -15.87
N THR A 22 -3.49 -0.93 -16.18
CA THR A 22 -3.77 -1.95 -15.17
C THR A 22 -2.63 -2.09 -14.16
N THR A 23 -1.37 -1.98 -14.60
CA THR A 23 -0.21 -1.98 -13.70
C THR A 23 -0.20 -0.74 -12.81
N ALA A 24 -0.38 0.46 -13.37
CA ALA A 24 -0.42 1.70 -12.58
C ALA A 24 -1.54 1.68 -11.52
N ALA A 25 -2.72 1.13 -11.87
CA ALA A 25 -3.81 0.96 -10.93
C ALA A 25 -3.47 -0.06 -9.82
N ALA A 26 -2.77 -1.15 -10.19
CA ALA A 26 -2.31 -2.15 -9.24
C ALA A 26 -1.22 -1.65 -8.27
N ASP A 27 -0.39 -0.70 -8.71
CA ASP A 27 0.64 -0.06 -7.89
C ASP A 27 0.11 1.18 -7.12
N GLU A 28 -1.18 1.50 -7.28
CA GLU A 28 -1.91 2.59 -6.60
C GLU A 28 -1.29 4.00 -6.81
N CYS A 29 -0.60 4.22 -7.94
CA CYS A 29 0.02 5.51 -8.26
C CYS A 29 -0.95 6.42 -9.04
N ALA A 30 -1.59 7.36 -8.34
CA ALA A 30 -2.62 8.24 -8.89
C ALA A 30 -2.17 9.04 -10.13
N TYR A 31 -0.95 9.57 -10.11
CA TYR A 31 -0.38 10.33 -11.23
C TYR A 31 -0.31 9.45 -12.48
N THR A 32 0.26 8.24 -12.35
CA THR A 32 0.49 7.39 -13.50
C THR A 32 -0.79 6.68 -13.94
N VAL A 33 -1.76 6.46 -13.05
CA VAL A 33 -3.13 6.08 -13.44
C VAL A 33 -3.75 7.16 -14.34
N ALA A 34 -3.72 8.43 -13.95
CA ALA A 34 -4.27 9.53 -14.75
C ALA A 34 -3.55 9.67 -16.12
N LEU A 35 -2.22 9.59 -16.11
CA LEU A 35 -1.41 9.63 -17.32
C LEU A 35 -1.72 8.45 -18.26
N ASN A 36 -1.70 7.22 -17.74
CA ASN A 36 -1.92 6.03 -18.56
C ASN A 36 -3.36 5.90 -19.03
N ALA A 37 -4.35 6.43 -18.30
CA ALA A 37 -5.73 6.54 -18.76
C ALA A 37 -5.81 7.46 -20.00
N THR A 38 -5.14 8.61 -19.96
CA THR A 38 -5.06 9.54 -21.11
C THR A 38 -4.39 8.88 -22.32
N ILE A 39 -3.27 8.17 -22.10
CA ILE A 39 -2.56 7.45 -23.17
C ILE A 39 -3.41 6.31 -23.73
N ALA A 40 -4.14 5.59 -22.89
CA ALA A 40 -5.07 4.53 -23.31
C ALA A 40 -6.20 5.10 -24.19
N GLN A 41 -6.80 6.23 -23.81
CA GLN A 41 -7.82 6.90 -24.63
C GLN A 41 -7.27 7.29 -26.01
N GLN A 42 -6.04 7.84 -26.06
CA GLN A 42 -5.34 8.14 -27.32
C GLN A 42 -5.00 6.89 -28.16
N ALA A 43 -5.02 5.70 -27.55
CA ALA A 43 -4.85 4.41 -28.22
C ALA A 43 -6.19 3.79 -28.67
N GLY A 44 -7.32 4.47 -28.45
CA GLY A 44 -8.65 4.03 -28.89
C GLY A 44 -9.43 3.24 -27.84
N TRP A 45 -9.07 3.36 -26.56
CA TRP A 45 -9.94 2.98 -25.44
C TRP A 45 -10.99 4.06 -25.20
N ASP A 46 -12.24 3.67 -24.95
CA ASP A 46 -13.24 4.64 -24.46
C ASP A 46 -13.11 4.87 -22.95
N GLU A 47 -13.78 5.91 -22.45
CA GLU A 47 -13.72 6.30 -21.04
C GLU A 47 -14.19 5.19 -20.09
N ARG A 48 -15.26 4.47 -20.45
CA ARG A 48 -15.80 3.37 -19.63
C ARG A 48 -14.84 2.18 -19.62
N GLU A 49 -14.25 1.87 -20.76
CA GLU A 49 -13.24 0.81 -20.86
C GLU A 49 -12.00 1.17 -20.02
N THR A 50 -11.51 2.42 -20.08
CA THR A 50 -10.37 2.83 -19.25
C THR A 50 -10.65 2.78 -17.75
N LEU A 51 -11.88 3.10 -17.33
CA LEU A 51 -12.29 2.94 -15.94
C LEU A 51 -12.35 1.46 -15.53
N ALA A 52 -12.88 0.61 -16.41
CA ALA A 52 -12.95 -0.83 -16.19
C ALA A 52 -11.55 -1.45 -16.06
N LEU A 53 -10.57 -1.04 -16.88
CA LEU A 53 -9.20 -1.55 -16.85
C LEU A 53 -8.47 -1.36 -15.50
N ARG A 54 -8.97 -0.46 -14.64
CA ARG A 54 -8.43 -0.18 -13.30
C ARG A 54 -8.96 -1.13 -12.23
N THR A 55 -10.23 -1.52 -12.35
CA THR A 55 -10.99 -2.16 -11.26
C THR A 55 -11.58 -3.52 -11.61
N ALA A 56 -11.74 -3.83 -12.90
CA ALA A 56 -12.49 -4.98 -13.38
C ALA A 56 -11.76 -5.70 -14.53
N PRO A 57 -12.07 -6.99 -14.76
CA PRO A 57 -11.59 -7.68 -15.95
C PRO A 57 -12.06 -6.99 -17.23
N ALA A 58 -11.18 -6.94 -18.25
CA ALA A 58 -11.55 -6.44 -19.57
C ALA A 58 -12.71 -7.25 -20.17
N ALA A 59 -13.53 -6.61 -21.03
CA ALA A 59 -14.66 -7.26 -21.67
C ALA A 59 -14.25 -8.39 -22.63
N ASP A 60 -13.09 -8.26 -23.29
CA ASP A 60 -12.49 -9.34 -24.08
C ASP A 60 -11.82 -10.36 -23.14
N PRO A 61 -12.29 -11.62 -23.10
CA PRO A 61 -11.71 -12.65 -22.24
C PRO A 61 -10.23 -12.92 -22.51
N LYS A 62 -9.77 -12.78 -23.78
CA LYS A 62 -8.36 -13.00 -24.10
C LYS A 62 -7.51 -11.91 -23.46
N LEU A 63 -7.84 -10.64 -23.68
CA LEU A 63 -7.14 -9.53 -23.04
C LEU A 63 -7.24 -9.59 -21.51
N ALA A 64 -8.42 -9.92 -20.96
CA ALA A 64 -8.62 -10.03 -19.51
C ALA A 64 -7.63 -10.99 -18.85
N SER A 65 -7.34 -12.13 -19.49
CA SER A 65 -6.35 -13.09 -18.98
C SER A 65 -4.92 -12.54 -18.95
N LEU A 66 -4.52 -11.71 -19.92
CA LEU A 66 -3.22 -11.05 -19.94
C LEU A 66 -3.11 -9.97 -18.86
N LEU A 67 -4.17 -9.18 -18.70
CA LEU A 67 -4.23 -8.12 -17.68
C LEU A 67 -4.27 -8.70 -16.27
N ALA A 68 -4.87 -9.89 -16.08
CA ALA A 68 -4.79 -10.62 -14.81
C ALA A 68 -3.33 -11.00 -14.48
N VAL A 69 -2.55 -11.48 -15.46
CA VAL A 69 -1.11 -11.75 -15.29
C VAL A 69 -0.36 -10.47 -14.94
N ALA A 70 -0.57 -9.39 -15.70
CA ALA A 70 0.10 -8.10 -15.45
C ALA A 70 -0.22 -7.50 -14.08
N GLY A 71 -1.51 -7.49 -13.71
CA GLY A 71 -1.98 -6.97 -12.43
C GLY A 71 -1.55 -7.83 -11.24
N GLN A 72 -1.54 -9.17 -11.36
CA GLN A 72 -1.03 -10.04 -10.29
C GLN A 72 0.47 -9.90 -10.13
N SER A 73 1.22 -9.83 -11.25
CA SER A 73 2.66 -9.56 -11.24
C SER A 73 2.98 -8.25 -10.53
N ALA A 74 2.26 -7.17 -10.83
CA ALA A 74 2.45 -5.87 -10.20
C ALA A 74 2.26 -5.94 -8.68
N ARG A 75 1.10 -6.42 -8.21
CA ARG A 75 0.76 -6.52 -6.77
C ARG A 75 1.69 -7.45 -5.99
N ASN A 76 2.15 -8.53 -6.63
CA ASN A 76 2.89 -9.59 -5.95
C ASN A 76 4.40 -9.57 -6.25
N ARG A 77 4.96 -8.42 -6.62
CA ARG A 77 6.41 -8.21 -6.86
C ARG A 77 6.98 -9.21 -7.87
N GLY A 78 6.31 -9.32 -9.02
CA GLY A 78 6.69 -10.21 -10.12
C GLY A 78 6.18 -11.65 -10.00
N ARG A 79 5.51 -12.03 -8.91
CA ARG A 79 4.95 -13.39 -8.75
C ARG A 79 3.56 -13.49 -9.37
N VAL A 80 3.37 -14.50 -10.21
CA VAL A 80 2.08 -14.83 -10.82
C VAL A 80 1.72 -16.26 -10.39
N GLU A 81 0.47 -16.47 -9.99
CA GLU A 81 0.01 -17.80 -9.62
C GLU A 81 -0.11 -18.69 -10.86
N GLU A 82 0.16 -19.98 -10.69
CA GLU A 82 0.10 -20.96 -11.77
C GLU A 82 -1.25 -20.96 -12.49
N ALA A 83 -2.35 -20.82 -11.74
CA ALA A 83 -3.70 -20.77 -12.30
C ALA A 83 -3.91 -19.58 -13.26
N THR A 84 -3.43 -18.40 -12.88
CA THR A 84 -3.48 -17.19 -13.70
C THR A 84 -2.62 -17.33 -14.95
N TRP A 85 -1.40 -17.84 -14.79
CA TRP A 85 -0.47 -18.10 -15.90
C TRP A 85 -1.07 -19.07 -16.92
N GLN A 86 -1.60 -20.21 -16.46
CA GLN A 86 -2.22 -21.21 -17.33
C GLN A 86 -3.48 -20.68 -18.02
N SER A 87 -4.26 -19.83 -17.34
CA SER A 87 -5.45 -19.21 -17.94
C SER A 87 -5.08 -18.33 -19.14
N ALA A 88 -3.99 -17.55 -19.05
CA ALA A 88 -3.49 -16.77 -20.17
C ALA A 88 -2.98 -17.64 -21.34
N ARG A 89 -2.32 -18.75 -21.03
CA ARG A 89 -1.86 -19.72 -22.04
C ARG A 89 -3.03 -20.38 -22.78
N VAL A 90 -4.08 -20.77 -22.06
CA VAL A 90 -5.32 -21.33 -22.63
C VAL A 90 -6.04 -20.30 -23.50
N ALA A 91 -6.00 -19.01 -23.15
CA ALA A 91 -6.52 -17.92 -23.97
C ALA A 91 -5.69 -17.65 -25.25
N GLY A 92 -4.56 -18.34 -25.42
CA GLY A 92 -3.73 -18.29 -26.62
C GLY A 92 -2.65 -17.22 -26.59
N TRP A 93 -2.19 -16.79 -25.40
CA TRP A 93 -0.98 -15.98 -25.27
C TRP A 93 0.27 -16.85 -25.30
N THR A 94 1.26 -16.43 -26.07
CA THR A 94 2.56 -17.10 -26.15
C THR A 94 3.47 -16.70 -24.98
N ASP A 95 4.48 -17.51 -24.68
CA ASP A 95 5.46 -17.16 -23.63
C ASP A 95 6.20 -15.86 -23.95
N ALA A 96 6.41 -15.59 -25.25
CA ALA A 96 7.04 -14.36 -25.71
C ALA A 96 6.16 -13.14 -25.42
N GLU A 97 4.86 -13.20 -25.71
CA GLU A 97 3.91 -12.12 -25.39
C GLU A 97 3.75 -11.93 -23.87
N LEU A 98 3.77 -13.00 -23.08
CA LEU A 98 3.74 -12.91 -21.61
C LEU A 98 5.03 -12.27 -21.06
N ALA A 99 6.19 -12.62 -21.61
CA ALA A 99 7.46 -11.98 -21.26
C ALA A 99 7.50 -10.50 -21.70
N GLU A 100 6.94 -10.18 -22.86
CA GLU A 100 6.79 -8.80 -23.34
C GLU A 100 5.88 -7.99 -22.41
N ALA A 101 4.75 -8.56 -21.98
CA ALA A 101 3.85 -7.94 -21.01
C ALA A 101 4.57 -7.64 -19.69
N PHE A 102 5.43 -8.56 -19.21
CA PHE A 102 6.27 -8.29 -18.03
C PHE A 102 7.24 -7.11 -18.26
N GLY A 103 7.74 -6.92 -19.48
CA GLY A 103 8.53 -5.74 -19.84
C GLY A 103 7.76 -4.43 -19.67
N PHE A 104 6.46 -4.41 -20.02
CA PHE A 104 5.58 -3.25 -19.79
C PHE A 104 5.23 -3.07 -18.31
N VAL A 105 5.02 -4.16 -17.56
CA VAL A 105 4.84 -4.10 -16.09
C VAL A 105 6.04 -3.44 -15.43
N GLY A 106 7.26 -3.90 -15.76
CA GLY A 106 8.50 -3.31 -15.24
C GLY A 106 8.68 -1.84 -15.65
N LEU A 107 8.17 -1.44 -16.82
CA LEU A 107 8.22 -0.04 -17.26
C LEU A 107 7.30 0.84 -16.43
N ALA A 108 6.06 0.41 -16.21
CA ALA A 108 5.12 1.13 -15.35
C ALA A 108 5.67 1.24 -13.93
N GLN A 109 6.09 0.12 -13.33
CA GLN A 109 6.65 0.10 -11.98
C GLN A 109 7.87 1.00 -11.79
N TYR A 110 8.77 1.05 -12.77
CA TYR A 110 9.92 1.95 -12.73
C TYR A 110 9.47 3.42 -12.74
N VAL A 111 8.51 3.78 -13.59
CA VAL A 111 7.99 5.15 -13.68
C VAL A 111 7.25 5.52 -12.40
N ASP A 112 6.39 4.65 -11.89
CA ASP A 112 5.64 4.84 -10.64
C ASP A 112 6.59 5.05 -9.46
N SER A 113 7.60 4.18 -9.35
CA SER A 113 8.65 4.30 -8.32
C SER A 113 9.43 5.61 -8.45
N PHE A 114 9.72 6.05 -9.67
CA PHE A 114 10.44 7.30 -9.91
C PHE A 114 9.58 8.53 -9.55
N ILE A 115 8.30 8.55 -9.93
CA ILE A 115 7.35 9.61 -9.57
C ILE A 115 7.25 9.74 -8.05
N ASN A 116 7.12 8.61 -7.35
CA ASN A 116 7.09 8.58 -5.89
C ASN A 116 8.43 9.04 -5.28
N PHE A 117 9.55 8.56 -5.80
CA PHE A 117 10.89 8.96 -5.34
C PHE A 117 11.15 10.45 -5.50
N ALA A 118 10.68 11.03 -6.61
CA ALA A 118 10.84 12.44 -6.91
C ALA A 118 9.77 13.34 -6.26
N GLU A 119 8.82 12.77 -5.50
CA GLU A 119 7.67 13.46 -4.91
C GLU A 119 6.94 14.34 -5.94
N THR A 120 6.78 13.82 -7.16
CA THR A 120 6.22 14.61 -8.27
C THR A 120 4.73 14.80 -8.07
N GLU A 121 4.31 16.05 -7.89
CA GLU A 121 2.89 16.41 -7.84
C GLU A 121 2.24 16.29 -9.24
N PRO A 122 0.97 15.87 -9.32
CA PRO A 122 0.20 15.97 -10.55
C PRO A 122 0.07 17.41 -11.05
N ASP A 123 0.74 17.72 -12.16
CA ASP A 123 0.58 19.01 -12.85
C ASP A 123 -0.86 19.21 -13.34
N GLY A 124 -1.28 20.46 -13.61
CA GLY A 124 -2.68 20.82 -13.94
C GLY A 124 -3.33 20.10 -15.13
N LEU A 125 -2.57 19.36 -15.96
CA LEU A 125 -3.11 18.47 -16.99
C LEU A 125 -3.66 17.15 -16.43
N PHE A 126 -3.14 16.70 -15.27
CA PHE A 126 -3.45 15.42 -14.64
C PHE A 126 -3.95 15.58 -13.20
N ALA A 127 -3.93 16.78 -12.63
CA ALA A 127 -4.35 17.05 -11.24
C ALA A 127 -5.77 16.57 -10.93
N ASP A 128 -6.76 17.00 -11.71
CA ASP A 128 -8.17 16.62 -11.50
C ASP A 128 -8.37 15.11 -11.70
N ALA A 129 -7.77 14.55 -12.76
CA ALA A 129 -7.85 13.13 -13.07
C ALA A 129 -7.14 12.24 -12.02
N ALA A 130 -6.06 12.73 -11.40
CA ALA A 130 -5.35 12.02 -10.34
C ALA A 130 -6.14 12.05 -9.01
N ALA A 131 -6.80 13.17 -8.70
CA ALA A 131 -7.71 13.27 -7.56
C ALA A 131 -8.91 12.31 -7.72
N ASP A 132 -9.50 12.26 -8.91
CA ASP A 132 -10.56 11.29 -9.25
C ASP A 132 -10.04 9.84 -9.19
N ALA A 133 -8.80 9.61 -9.61
CA ALA A 133 -8.20 8.28 -9.56
C ALA A 133 -8.06 7.75 -8.12
N GLN A 134 -7.61 8.60 -7.19
CA GLN A 134 -7.50 8.25 -5.77
C GLN A 134 -8.87 8.02 -5.11
N SER A 135 -9.89 8.78 -5.53
CA SER A 135 -11.23 8.69 -4.94
C SER A 135 -12.05 7.50 -5.48
N GLY A 136 -11.87 7.14 -6.76
CA GLY A 136 -12.66 6.11 -7.45
C GLY A 136 -12.17 4.66 -7.28
N ASP A 137 -10.87 4.40 -7.10
CA ASP A 137 -10.31 3.03 -7.07
C ASP A 137 -10.52 2.28 -5.74
N ARG A 138 -10.94 2.97 -4.68
CA ARG A 138 -11.28 2.31 -3.39
C ARG A 138 -12.64 1.60 -3.41
N ALA A 139 -13.42 1.74 -4.48
CA ALA A 139 -14.81 1.31 -4.55
C ALA A 139 -15.06 0.08 -5.44
N ALA A 140 -14.16 -0.92 -5.49
CA ALA A 140 -14.49 -2.33 -5.70
C ALA A 140 -13.22 -3.21 -5.79
N THR A 141 -13.11 -4.22 -4.91
CA THR A 141 -12.20 -5.40 -4.99
C THR A 141 -10.76 -5.34 -4.47
N SER A 142 -10.34 -4.32 -3.72
CA SER A 142 -9.07 -4.37 -2.96
C SER A 142 -9.35 -4.57 -1.47
N THR A 143 -9.09 -5.77 -0.94
CA THR A 143 -9.15 -6.00 0.51
C THR A 143 -7.94 -5.30 1.16
N THR A 144 -8.17 -4.20 1.85
CA THR A 144 -7.13 -3.50 2.62
C THR A 144 -7.20 -3.90 4.09
N LEU A 145 -6.06 -4.28 4.68
CA LEU A 145 -5.93 -4.50 6.12
C LEU A 145 -5.45 -3.19 6.79
N THR A 146 -6.17 -2.75 7.82
CA THR A 146 -5.82 -1.56 8.61
C THR A 146 -5.78 -1.89 10.11
N HIS A 147 -4.98 -1.16 10.87
CA HIS A 147 -4.95 -1.29 12.34
C HIS A 147 -6.01 -0.40 12.98
N LEU A 148 -7.02 -1.00 13.60
CA LEU A 148 -8.03 -0.28 14.39
C LEU A 148 -7.52 -0.08 15.83
N LEU A 149 -7.50 1.18 16.27
CA LEU A 149 -7.29 1.57 17.66
C LEU A 149 -8.60 2.11 18.22
N ILE A 150 -8.95 1.65 19.42
CA ILE A 150 -10.06 2.23 20.18
C ILE A 150 -9.50 3.18 21.21
N VAL A 151 -9.92 4.45 21.12
CA VAL A 151 -9.31 5.55 21.85
C VAL A 151 -10.37 6.37 22.60
N GLU A 152 -9.96 7.09 23.64
CA GLU A 152 -10.86 7.97 24.37
C GLU A 152 -11.04 9.31 23.64
N ASP A 153 -9.96 9.84 23.07
CA ASP A 153 -9.93 11.16 22.44
C ASP A 153 -9.16 11.12 21.12
N GLN A 154 -9.91 11.24 20.02
CA GLN A 154 -9.38 11.21 18.66
C GLN A 154 -8.37 12.31 18.35
N ASP A 155 -8.53 13.51 18.91
CA ASP A 155 -7.62 14.62 18.65
C ASP A 155 -6.29 14.38 19.36
N ARG A 156 -6.35 13.89 20.62
CA ARG A 156 -5.17 13.50 21.40
C ARG A 156 -4.40 12.37 20.71
N THR A 157 -5.10 11.34 20.25
CA THR A 157 -4.49 10.23 19.51
C THR A 157 -3.86 10.72 18.19
N ARG A 158 -4.60 11.48 17.38
CA ARG A 158 -4.11 12.03 16.11
C ARG A 158 -2.83 12.83 16.31
N ALA A 159 -2.84 13.76 17.26
CA ALA A 159 -1.68 14.59 17.57
C ALA A 159 -0.46 13.75 17.97
N PHE A 160 -0.65 12.70 18.78
CA PHE A 160 0.45 11.80 19.14
C PHE A 160 1.06 11.09 17.92
N TYR A 161 0.25 10.45 17.08
CA TYR A 161 0.76 9.71 15.94
C TYR A 161 1.39 10.62 14.88
N GLU A 162 0.86 11.82 14.68
CA GLU A 162 1.44 12.83 13.81
C GLU A 162 2.76 13.38 14.37
N GLN A 163 2.77 13.83 15.62
CA GLN A 163 3.91 14.58 16.18
C GLN A 163 5.04 13.68 16.68
N VAL A 164 4.72 12.52 17.26
CA VAL A 164 5.71 11.60 17.82
C VAL A 164 6.23 10.66 16.74
N LEU A 165 5.31 9.97 16.05
CA LEU A 165 5.65 8.94 15.07
C LEU A 165 5.86 9.51 13.66
N GLY A 166 5.38 10.72 13.36
CA GLY A 166 5.49 11.31 12.02
C GLY A 166 4.47 10.77 11.02
N ALA A 167 3.32 10.26 11.48
CA ALA A 167 2.28 9.76 10.60
C ALA A 167 1.54 10.91 9.87
N SER A 168 1.17 10.69 8.61
CA SER A 168 0.40 11.67 7.81
C SER A 168 -1.09 11.54 8.10
N VAL A 169 -1.76 12.66 8.35
CA VAL A 169 -3.21 12.68 8.57
C VAL A 169 -3.94 12.61 7.22
N VAL A 170 -4.76 11.59 7.04
CA VAL A 170 -5.59 11.41 5.84
C VAL A 170 -7.04 11.81 6.11
N ARG A 171 -7.54 11.52 7.31
CA ARG A 171 -8.81 12.04 7.80
C ARG A 171 -8.69 12.43 9.26
N GLU A 172 -9.18 13.62 9.58
CA GLU A 172 -8.98 14.19 10.91
C GLU A 172 -9.82 13.52 11.99
N ARG A 173 -11.08 13.12 11.72
CA ARG A 173 -12.01 12.56 12.71
C ARG A 173 -13.06 11.63 12.09
N ASP A 174 -13.71 10.85 12.96
CA ASP A 174 -14.91 10.03 12.69
C ASP A 174 -14.84 9.00 11.53
N PRO A 175 -13.97 7.99 11.63
CA PRO A 175 -12.79 7.89 12.50
C PRO A 175 -11.57 8.66 11.98
N VAL A 176 -10.60 8.94 12.85
CA VAL A 176 -9.26 9.39 12.43
C VAL A 176 -8.66 8.34 11.49
N ILE A 177 -8.08 8.77 10.37
CA ILE A 177 -7.28 7.91 9.49
C ILE A 177 -5.90 8.52 9.34
N LEU A 178 -4.88 7.74 9.69
CA LEU A 178 -3.47 8.09 9.59
C LEU A 178 -2.77 7.11 8.66
N HIS A 179 -1.90 7.63 7.79
CA HIS A 179 -0.98 6.84 6.99
C HIS A 179 0.38 6.82 7.70
N PHE A 180 0.89 5.62 7.99
CA PHE A 180 2.17 5.43 8.65
C PHE A 180 2.99 4.39 7.88
N HIS A 181 3.96 4.89 7.10
CA HIS A 181 4.80 4.11 6.19
C HIS A 181 4.02 3.19 5.25
N ASN A 182 3.98 1.89 5.55
CA ASN A 182 3.35 0.86 4.72
C ASN A 182 2.00 0.39 5.28
N SER A 183 1.47 1.07 6.30
CA SER A 183 0.28 0.69 7.03
C SER A 183 -0.64 1.88 7.28
N TRP A 184 -1.89 1.57 7.62
CA TRP A 184 -2.92 2.53 7.96
C TRP A 184 -3.37 2.33 9.41
N ILE A 185 -3.49 3.42 10.15
CA ILE A 185 -4.03 3.45 11.50
C ILE A 185 -5.38 4.14 11.46
N VAL A 186 -6.41 3.45 11.93
CA VAL A 186 -7.76 3.97 12.08
C VAL A 186 -8.05 4.09 13.57
N ALA A 187 -8.27 5.31 14.07
CA ALA A 187 -8.60 5.52 15.48
C ALA A 187 -10.06 5.92 15.63
N ASN A 188 -10.81 5.12 16.38
CA ASN A 188 -12.22 5.36 16.64
C ASN A 188 -12.51 5.42 18.14
N VAL A 189 -13.53 6.19 18.51
CA VAL A 189 -14.00 6.17 19.89
C VAL A 189 -14.65 4.83 20.24
N GLY A 190 -14.58 4.47 21.52
CA GLY A 190 -15.21 3.26 22.03
C GLY A 190 -16.73 3.26 21.88
N GLY A 191 -17.33 2.07 22.05
CA GLY A 191 -18.77 1.89 21.89
C GLY A 191 -19.28 0.61 22.55
N LEU A 192 -20.48 0.71 23.13
CA LEU A 192 -21.23 -0.42 23.68
C LEU A 192 -21.58 -1.44 22.59
N PRO A 193 -21.99 -2.67 22.95
CA PRO A 193 -22.48 -3.65 21.98
C PRO A 193 -23.60 -3.09 21.10
N THR A 194 -23.60 -3.54 19.85
CA THR A 194 -24.52 -3.12 18.77
C THR A 194 -24.97 -4.35 18.00
N ASP A 195 -25.98 -4.24 17.12
CA ASP A 195 -26.56 -5.41 16.43
C ASP A 195 -25.54 -6.20 15.59
N ASP A 196 -24.52 -5.53 15.05
CA ASP A 196 -23.39 -6.11 14.31
C ASP A 196 -22.32 -6.75 15.22
N LYS A 197 -22.31 -6.40 16.51
CA LYS A 197 -21.38 -6.93 17.53
C LYS A 197 -22.05 -7.03 18.90
N PRO A 198 -23.06 -7.92 19.06
CA PRO A 198 -24.05 -7.86 20.15
C PRO A 198 -23.48 -8.15 21.54
N GLN A 199 -22.26 -8.68 21.64
CA GLN A 199 -21.58 -8.98 22.90
C GLN A 199 -20.25 -8.25 23.06
N VAL A 200 -19.87 -7.42 22.08
CA VAL A 200 -18.53 -6.82 22.05
C VAL A 200 -18.61 -5.35 22.38
N THR A 201 -17.96 -4.98 23.48
CA THR A 201 -17.67 -3.59 23.83
C THR A 201 -16.32 -3.22 23.24
N MET A 202 -16.29 -2.13 22.48
CA MET A 202 -15.04 -1.55 21.99
C MET A 202 -14.56 -0.55 23.04
N ALA A 203 -13.41 -0.80 23.65
CA ALA A 203 -12.81 0.09 24.64
C ALA A 203 -11.28 0.10 24.48
N PRO A 204 -10.60 1.16 24.96
CA PRO A 204 -9.14 1.13 25.12
C PRO A 204 -8.69 -0.01 26.04
N PRO A 205 -7.39 -0.38 26.05
CA PRO A 205 -6.86 -1.42 26.92
C PRO A 205 -7.18 -1.15 28.39
N SER A 206 -7.85 -2.10 29.05
CA SER A 206 -8.28 -1.97 30.44
C SER A 206 -7.19 -2.32 31.45
N ASP A 207 -6.29 -3.24 31.10
CA ASP A 207 -5.08 -3.55 31.87
C ASP A 207 -3.85 -3.07 31.09
N PRO A 208 -3.17 -2.00 31.53
CA PRO A 208 -1.99 -1.53 30.82
C PRO A 208 -0.87 -2.57 30.79
N ASN A 209 -0.81 -3.51 31.74
CA ASN A 209 0.28 -4.50 31.81
C ASN A 209 -0.01 -5.78 31.01
N SER A 210 -1.12 -5.83 30.29
CA SER A 210 -1.49 -6.94 29.41
C SER A 210 -1.74 -6.43 27.99
N ALA A 211 -1.04 -7.00 27.02
CA ALA A 211 -1.23 -6.66 25.61
C ALA A 211 -2.15 -7.68 24.94
N SER A 212 -3.26 -7.22 24.37
CA SER A 212 -4.07 -8.01 23.42
C SER A 212 -3.51 -7.94 21.99
N SER A 213 -2.81 -6.84 21.68
CA SER A 213 -2.11 -6.58 20.43
C SER A 213 -1.07 -5.48 20.64
N ALA A 214 -0.12 -5.33 19.71
CA ALA A 214 0.83 -4.22 19.67
C ALA A 214 1.13 -3.83 18.22
N LEU A 215 1.35 -2.54 17.96
CA LEU A 215 1.92 -2.11 16.69
C LEU A 215 3.41 -2.45 16.67
N ASN A 216 3.85 -3.18 15.66
CA ASN A 216 5.24 -3.62 15.56
C ASN A 216 5.97 -2.80 14.49
N VAL A 217 6.95 -1.99 14.91
CA VAL A 217 7.71 -1.10 14.04
C VAL A 217 9.16 -1.57 13.95
N ARG A 218 9.60 -1.89 12.74
CA ARG A 218 10.97 -2.31 12.45
C ARG A 218 11.79 -1.15 11.95
N VAL A 219 12.92 -0.90 12.62
CA VAL A 219 13.78 0.25 12.33
C VAL A 219 15.23 -0.20 12.10
N ALA A 220 15.99 0.63 11.40
CA ALA A 220 17.40 0.38 11.15
C ALA A 220 18.27 0.68 12.38
N ASP A 221 17.84 1.62 13.24
CA ASP A 221 18.51 1.98 14.50
C ASP A 221 17.47 2.25 15.58
N ALA A 222 17.31 1.29 16.50
CA ALA A 222 16.33 1.38 17.59
C ALA A 222 16.72 2.44 18.64
N ARG A 223 18.01 2.75 18.78
CA ARG A 223 18.50 3.74 19.76
C ARG A 223 18.28 5.15 19.27
N ALA A 224 18.57 5.42 18.00
CA ALA A 224 18.27 6.71 17.39
C ALA A 224 16.76 7.00 17.40
N THR A 225 15.95 6.02 16.98
CA THR A 225 14.48 6.14 17.01
C THR A 225 13.95 6.41 18.42
N TYR A 226 14.49 5.71 19.43
CA TYR A 226 14.13 5.93 20.83
C TYR A 226 14.39 7.37 21.28
N GLU A 227 15.58 7.92 21.03
CA GLU A 227 15.91 9.29 21.43
C GLU A 227 15.05 10.32 20.70
N GLU A 228 14.83 10.13 19.38
CA GLU A 228 14.01 11.01 18.56
C GLU A 228 12.55 11.05 19.04
N TRP A 229 11.91 9.89 19.16
CA TRP A 229 10.50 9.81 19.55
C TRP A 229 10.30 10.21 21.02
N ARG A 230 11.27 9.91 21.89
CA ARG A 230 11.24 10.40 23.28
C ARG A 230 11.32 11.92 23.34
N ALA A 231 12.19 12.55 22.54
CA ALA A 231 12.30 14.01 22.48
C ALA A 231 11.02 14.67 21.94
N ARG A 232 10.24 13.97 21.12
CA ARG A 232 8.93 14.40 20.62
C ARG A 232 7.77 14.16 21.60
N GLY A 233 8.03 13.62 22.79
CA GLY A 233 7.03 13.37 23.82
C GLY A 233 6.57 11.90 23.93
N GLY A 234 7.23 10.98 23.24
CA GLY A 234 6.95 9.54 23.36
C GLY A 234 7.27 8.98 24.75
N HIS A 235 6.32 8.24 25.33
CA HIS A 235 6.45 7.64 26.66
C HIS A 235 6.89 6.17 26.57
N PHE A 236 8.21 5.95 26.59
CA PHE A 236 8.81 4.61 26.58
C PHE A 236 8.79 3.94 27.97
N LEU A 237 8.55 2.63 27.99
CA LEU A 237 8.58 1.81 29.20
C LEU A 237 10.01 1.61 29.72
N THR A 238 10.95 1.39 28.80
CA THR A 238 12.39 1.26 29.09
C THR A 238 13.22 1.81 27.93
N PRO A 239 14.50 2.14 28.15
CA PRO A 239 15.46 2.31 27.06
C PRO A 239 15.59 1.02 26.21
N PRO A 240 16.16 1.10 24.99
CA PRO A 240 16.38 -0.06 24.10
C PRO A 240 17.25 -1.15 24.74
N VAL A 241 16.73 -2.38 24.72
CA VAL A 241 17.35 -3.57 25.34
C VAL A 241 17.72 -4.57 24.24
N GLU A 242 18.94 -5.09 24.27
CA GLU A 242 19.34 -6.22 23.43
C GLU A 242 18.77 -7.53 23.98
N ARG A 243 17.97 -8.24 23.18
CA ARG A 243 17.39 -9.55 23.52
C ARG A 243 17.37 -10.43 22.28
N GLY A 244 18.03 -11.59 22.34
CA GLY A 244 17.84 -12.65 21.34
C GLY A 244 18.20 -12.27 19.90
N GLY A 245 19.22 -11.43 19.69
CA GLY A 245 19.61 -10.98 18.35
C GLY A 245 18.83 -9.76 17.84
N GLU A 246 18.19 -9.02 18.73
CA GLU A 246 17.43 -7.82 18.41
C GLU A 246 17.67 -6.74 19.48
N ILE A 247 17.66 -5.46 19.11
CA ILE A 247 17.52 -4.34 20.04
C ILE A 247 16.06 -3.89 20.00
N ARG A 248 15.37 -3.88 21.15
CA ARG A 248 13.96 -3.48 21.21
C ARG A 248 13.58 -2.65 22.43
N CYS A 249 12.57 -1.81 22.27
CA CYS A 249 11.89 -1.09 23.34
C CYS A 249 10.41 -0.94 23.03
N TYR A 250 9.65 -0.52 24.04
CA TYR A 250 8.20 -0.35 23.93
C TYR A 250 7.83 1.05 24.41
N LEU A 251 6.86 1.66 23.74
CA LEU A 251 6.18 2.87 24.17
C LEU A 251 4.67 2.67 24.19
N ARG A 252 3.98 3.55 24.90
CA ARG A 252 2.51 3.62 24.89
C ARG A 252 2.06 4.83 24.10
N ASP A 253 0.97 4.66 23.36
CA ASP A 253 0.18 5.79 22.89
C ASP A 253 -0.63 6.42 24.06
N PRO A 254 -1.34 7.52 23.84
CA PRO A 254 -2.07 8.23 24.89
C PRO A 254 -3.16 7.41 25.57
N ASP A 255 -3.68 6.38 24.90
CA ASP A 255 -4.78 5.53 25.37
C ASP A 255 -4.28 4.16 25.87
N GLY A 256 -2.95 3.97 25.91
CA GLY A 256 -2.29 2.82 26.51
C GLY A 256 -1.99 1.67 25.55
N HIS A 257 -2.28 1.82 24.26
CA HIS A 257 -1.93 0.85 23.22
C HIS A 257 -0.41 0.72 23.12
N LEU A 258 0.04 -0.52 22.94
CA LEU A 258 1.46 -0.83 22.95
C LEU A 258 2.06 -0.70 21.54
N ILE A 259 3.20 -0.02 21.45
CA ILE A 259 4.00 0.08 20.23
C ILE A 259 5.38 -0.51 20.55
N GLU A 260 5.81 -1.49 19.76
CA GLU A 260 7.15 -2.07 19.81
C GLU A 260 8.02 -1.42 18.74
N VAL A 261 9.21 -0.96 19.12
CA VAL A 261 10.26 -0.50 18.20
C VAL A 261 11.40 -1.50 18.29
N GLY A 262 11.74 -2.13 17.16
CA GLY A 262 12.72 -3.21 17.11
C GLY A 262 13.68 -3.13 15.92
N GLU A 263 14.94 -3.41 16.19
CA GLU A 263 16.04 -3.49 15.21
C GLU A 263 16.62 -4.91 15.24
N ILE A 264 16.64 -5.58 14.08
CA ILE A 264 17.24 -6.92 13.97
C ILE A 264 18.75 -6.76 13.87
N LEU A 265 19.48 -7.40 14.79
CA LEU A 265 20.94 -7.44 14.72
C LEU A 265 21.39 -8.51 13.73
N PRO A 266 22.46 -8.27 12.97
CA PRO A 266 23.05 -9.29 12.12
C PRO A 266 23.49 -10.50 12.97
N ALA A 267 23.37 -11.70 12.39
CA ALA A 267 23.79 -12.93 13.06
C ALA A 267 25.26 -12.81 13.51
N ARG A 268 25.52 -13.06 14.80
CA ARG A 268 26.90 -13.11 15.30
C ARG A 268 27.62 -14.25 14.57
N PRO A 269 28.80 -14.01 13.96
CA PRO A 269 29.58 -15.09 13.36
C PRO A 269 29.96 -16.11 14.43
N SER A 270 29.81 -17.40 14.13
CA SER A 270 30.23 -18.48 15.02
C SER A 270 31.73 -18.36 15.33
N PRO A 271 32.16 -18.56 16.59
CA PRO A 271 33.59 -18.66 16.88
C PRO A 271 34.18 -19.84 16.09
N ARG A 272 35.27 -19.58 15.37
CA ARG A 272 36.05 -20.59 14.66
C ARG A 272 36.85 -21.47 15.61
#